data_AF-A0A926NDB1-F1
#
_entry.id   AF-A0A926NDB1-F1
#
_cell.length_a   1.000
_cell.length_b   1.000
_cell.length_c   1.000
_cell.angle_alpha   90.00
_cell.angle_beta   90.00
_cell.angle_gamma   90.00
#
_symmetry.space_group_name_H-M   'P 1'
#
loop_
_entity.id
_entity.type
_entity.pdbx_description
1 polymer ?
#
loop_
_entity_poly.entity_id
_entity_poly.type
_entity_poly.pdbx_seq_one_letter_code
_entity_poly.pdbx_strand_id
1 'polypeptide(L)'
;MNELVNILVSCSKDGFNYPVLDDLYIDLADTRLSVFKNDTKWILVIEKIGYFIQGQFAVYDLYAYGNTQLKNGLIYTTDEFITINHQNILVDENGRFSIEPFDKLSFKIWNENVKMQLSPNDFEQAKINFTRYSPSEFVRMISFKFKDKLFLNDQDIMNKLNEGRLDIFYRTNHWYHSNENPSLNPFFRDLDIALQHNDPLVIRPFKPNTHWQNWGTHIEEGDY
;
A
#
# COMPACT_ATOMS: atom_id res chain seq x y z
N MET A 1 -16.33 -11.66 -20.43
CA MET A 1 -17.18 -10.65 -19.76
C MET A 1 -16.25 -9.88 -18.84
N ASN A 2 -16.14 -8.56 -18.98
CA ASN A 2 -15.10 -7.74 -18.31
C ASN A 2 -15.51 -7.32 -16.89
N GLU A 3 -15.75 -8.31 -16.03
CA GLU A 3 -16.36 -8.10 -14.71
C GLU A 3 -15.47 -7.26 -13.79
N LEU A 4 -14.17 -7.59 -13.69
CA LEU A 4 -13.21 -6.86 -12.85
C LEU A 4 -13.14 -5.38 -13.26
N VAL A 5 -12.96 -5.11 -14.55
CA VAL A 5 -12.85 -3.74 -15.05
C VAL A 5 -14.13 -2.95 -14.75
N ASN A 6 -15.31 -3.56 -14.94
CA ASN A 6 -16.57 -2.88 -14.65
C ASN A 6 -16.72 -2.51 -13.16
N ILE A 7 -16.31 -3.40 -12.25
CA ILE A 7 -16.31 -3.12 -10.81
C ILE A 7 -15.38 -1.95 -10.50
N LEU A 8 -14.15 -1.98 -11.01
CA LEU A 8 -13.17 -0.91 -10.79
C LEU A 8 -13.66 0.44 -11.33
N VAL A 9 -14.26 0.47 -12.52
CA VAL A 9 -14.84 1.70 -13.10
C VAL A 9 -16.00 2.24 -12.26
N SER A 10 -16.82 1.37 -11.66
CA SER A 10 -17.87 1.81 -10.75
C SER A 10 -17.27 2.42 -9.49
N CYS A 11 -16.28 1.77 -8.91
CA CYS A 11 -15.61 2.24 -7.69
C CYS A 11 -14.80 3.51 -7.92
N SER A 12 -14.19 3.72 -9.10
CA SER A 12 -13.40 4.91 -9.40
C SER A 12 -14.23 6.19 -9.54
N LYS A 13 -15.56 6.08 -9.65
CA LYS A 13 -16.47 7.24 -9.64
C LYS A 13 -16.71 7.78 -8.24
N ASP A 14 -16.40 6.97 -7.23
CA ASP A 14 -16.44 7.34 -5.82
C ASP A 14 -15.01 7.49 -5.32
N GLY A 15 -14.60 8.71 -4.99
CA GLY A 15 -13.21 9.04 -4.67
C GLY A 15 -12.61 8.26 -3.49
N PHE A 16 -13.44 7.58 -2.68
CA PHE A 16 -12.98 6.77 -1.55
C PHE A 16 -12.82 5.29 -1.86
N ASN A 17 -13.42 4.79 -2.95
CA ASN A 17 -13.51 3.37 -3.24
C ASN A 17 -12.50 2.88 -4.29
N TYR A 18 -11.62 3.75 -4.76
CA TYR A 18 -10.50 3.40 -5.64
C TYR A 18 -9.22 4.06 -5.12
N PRO A 19 -8.10 3.31 -5.00
CA PRO A 19 -6.88 3.86 -4.42
C PRO A 19 -6.36 5.02 -5.27
N VAL A 20 -6.13 6.16 -4.64
CA VAL A 20 -5.41 7.30 -5.22
C VAL A 20 -3.97 7.25 -4.73
N LEU A 21 -3.02 7.13 -5.65
CA LEU A 21 -1.58 7.06 -5.32
C LEU A 21 -0.90 8.43 -5.27
N ASP A 22 -1.50 9.45 -5.89
CA ASP A 22 -1.09 10.85 -5.79
C ASP A 22 -2.07 11.61 -4.91
N ASP A 23 -1.97 11.37 -3.60
CA ASP A 23 -2.88 11.89 -2.60
C ASP A 23 -2.25 13.09 -1.90
N LEU A 24 -2.94 14.23 -1.88
CA LEU A 24 -2.46 15.46 -1.26
C LEU A 24 -2.29 15.34 0.25
N TYR A 25 -2.94 14.35 0.87
CA TYR A 25 -2.86 14.13 2.31
C TYR A 25 -2.02 12.92 2.70
N ILE A 26 -1.74 12.03 1.75
CA ILE A 26 -1.02 10.77 2.01
C ILE A 26 0.18 10.66 1.07
N ASP A 27 1.36 10.81 1.65
CA ASP A 27 2.60 10.50 0.96
C ASP A 27 2.77 8.98 0.81
N LEU A 28 2.84 8.51 -0.43
CA LEU A 28 2.97 7.09 -0.69
C LEU A 28 4.30 6.53 -0.19
N ALA A 29 4.25 5.36 0.43
CA ALA A 29 5.43 4.58 0.82
C ALA A 29 5.55 3.28 0.03
N ASP A 30 4.50 2.46 -0.04
CA ASP A 30 4.51 1.21 -0.81
C ASP A 30 3.10 0.71 -1.11
N THR A 31 2.99 -0.18 -2.08
CA THR A 31 1.73 -0.89 -2.39
C THR A 31 1.96 -2.37 -2.66
N ARG A 32 0.91 -3.17 -2.48
CA ARG A 32 0.88 -4.56 -2.92
C ARG A 32 -0.49 -4.88 -3.51
N LEU A 33 -0.48 -5.54 -4.66
CA LEU A 33 -1.68 -6.07 -5.30
C LEU A 33 -1.65 -7.60 -5.20
N SER A 34 -2.75 -8.17 -4.73
CA SER A 34 -2.97 -9.61 -4.64
C SER A 34 -4.29 -9.97 -5.29
N VAL A 35 -4.33 -11.10 -5.98
CA VAL A 35 -5.55 -11.71 -6.50
C VAL A 35 -5.67 -13.09 -5.89
N PHE A 36 -6.77 -13.31 -5.20
CA PHE A 36 -7.13 -14.60 -4.62
C PHE A 36 -8.29 -15.19 -5.42
N LYS A 37 -8.30 -16.50 -5.60
CA LYS A 37 -9.30 -17.16 -6.45
C LYS A 37 -9.59 -18.60 -6.01
N ASN A 38 -10.78 -19.07 -6.33
CA ASN A 38 -11.11 -20.48 -6.51
C ASN A 38 -11.98 -20.64 -7.79
N ASP A 39 -12.62 -21.79 -7.98
CA ASP A 39 -13.40 -22.08 -9.19
C ASP A 39 -14.55 -21.10 -9.47
N THR A 40 -15.09 -20.43 -8.44
CA THR A 40 -16.30 -19.59 -8.55
C THR A 40 -16.10 -18.15 -8.08
N LYS A 41 -15.10 -17.91 -7.23
CA LYS A 41 -14.85 -16.63 -6.57
C LYS A 41 -13.48 -16.10 -6.94
N TRP A 42 -13.37 -14.80 -7.13
CA TRP A 42 -12.11 -14.08 -7.15
C TRP A 42 -12.20 -12.78 -6.35
N ILE A 43 -11.09 -12.40 -5.73
CA ILE A 43 -10.95 -11.15 -4.98
C ILE A 43 -9.61 -10.51 -5.34
N LEU A 44 -9.66 -9.30 -5.89
CA LEU A 44 -8.53 -8.37 -6.00
C LEU A 44 -8.40 -7.62 -4.67
N VAL A 45 -7.20 -7.57 -4.12
CA VAL A 45 -6.85 -6.80 -2.93
C VAL A 45 -5.71 -5.85 -3.28
N ILE A 46 -5.83 -4.59 -2.88
CA ILE A 46 -4.76 -3.60 -2.98
C ILE A 46 -4.49 -3.07 -1.57
N GLU A 47 -3.27 -3.27 -1.11
CA GLU A 47 -2.74 -2.72 0.14
C GLU A 47 -1.93 -1.47 -0.20
N LYS A 48 -2.23 -0.34 0.43
CA LYS A 48 -1.51 0.94 0.28
C LYS A 48 -0.97 1.33 1.65
N ILE A 49 0.32 1.65 1.69
CA ILE A 49 1.00 2.19 2.87
C ILE A 49 1.47 3.59 2.54
N GLY A 50 1.23 4.53 3.45
CA GLY A 50 1.72 5.89 3.32
C GLY A 50 1.88 6.59 4.65
N TYR A 51 2.22 7.87 4.59
CA TYR A 51 2.23 8.78 5.72
C TYR A 51 1.10 9.80 5.56
N PHE A 52 0.17 9.83 6.51
CA PHE A 52 -0.91 10.81 6.50
C PHE A 52 -0.42 12.10 7.16
N ILE A 53 -0.22 13.13 6.34
CA ILE A 53 0.48 14.36 6.69
C ILE A 53 -0.24 15.06 7.85
N GLN A 54 -1.54 15.34 7.72
CA GLN A 54 -2.28 16.09 8.74
C GLN A 54 -2.42 15.35 10.08
N GLY A 55 -2.50 14.01 10.06
CA GLY A 55 -2.57 13.21 11.28
C GLY A 55 -1.20 12.86 11.85
N GLN A 56 -0.13 13.13 11.12
CA GLN A 56 1.25 12.87 11.49
C GLN A 56 1.54 11.39 11.84
N PHE A 57 0.87 10.45 11.17
CA PHE A 57 1.03 9.00 11.41
C PHE A 57 1.16 8.21 10.11
N ALA A 58 1.75 7.01 10.21
CA ALA A 58 1.72 6.05 9.11
C ALA A 58 0.30 5.51 8.95
N VAL A 59 -0.17 5.35 7.72
CA VAL A 59 -1.49 4.79 7.40
C VAL A 59 -1.36 3.54 6.52
N TYR A 60 -2.22 2.57 6.80
CA TYR A 60 -2.39 1.35 6.03
C TYR A 60 -3.84 1.26 5.54
N ASP A 61 -4.03 1.19 4.23
CA ASP A 61 -5.34 1.02 3.59
C ASP A 61 -5.43 -0.31 2.85
N LEU A 62 -6.56 -1.00 3.03
CA LEU A 62 -6.91 -2.25 2.36
C LEU A 62 -8.14 -2.03 1.48
N TYR A 63 -7.93 -2.04 0.18
CA TYR A 63 -9.00 -2.04 -0.81
C TYR A 63 -9.27 -3.46 -1.29
N ALA A 64 -10.54 -3.79 -1.52
CA ALA A 64 -10.91 -5.08 -2.10
C ALA A 64 -12.01 -4.96 -3.15
N TYR A 65 -11.92 -5.81 -4.16
CA TYR A 65 -12.87 -5.90 -5.27
C TYR A 65 -13.07 -7.36 -5.65
N GLY A 66 -14.28 -7.76 -6.01
CA GLY A 66 -14.52 -9.17 -6.34
C GLY A 66 -15.91 -9.42 -6.90
N ASN A 67 -16.11 -10.63 -7.40
CA ASN A 67 -17.38 -11.11 -7.94
C ASN A 67 -18.29 -11.75 -6.87
N THR A 68 -18.01 -11.52 -5.59
CA THR A 68 -18.81 -12.00 -4.46
C THR A 68 -19.65 -10.87 -3.85
N GLN A 69 -20.42 -11.15 -2.81
CA GLN A 69 -21.18 -10.14 -2.06
C GLN A 69 -20.29 -9.30 -1.11
N LEU A 70 -19.05 -9.01 -1.49
CA LEU A 70 -18.22 -8.08 -0.74
C LEU A 70 -18.61 -6.62 -1.03
N LYS A 71 -18.31 -5.74 -0.07
CA LYS A 71 -18.29 -4.30 -0.34
C LYS A 71 -17.08 -4.01 -1.23
N ASN A 72 -17.27 -3.54 -2.45
CA ASN A 72 -16.14 -3.16 -3.32
C ASN A 72 -15.63 -1.76 -2.94
N GLY A 73 -14.31 -1.63 -2.71
CA GLY A 73 -13.65 -0.37 -2.34
C GLY A 73 -12.80 -0.48 -1.08
N LEU A 74 -12.70 0.61 -0.30
CA LEU A 74 -11.95 0.62 0.96
C LEU A 74 -12.67 -0.22 2.03
N ILE A 75 -11.99 -1.27 2.49
CA ILE A 75 -12.50 -2.24 3.47
C ILE A 75 -12.01 -1.92 4.88
N TYR A 76 -10.72 -1.64 5.00
CA TYR A 76 -10.04 -1.49 6.28
C TYR A 76 -8.98 -0.41 6.17
N THR A 77 -8.89 0.44 7.18
CA THR A 77 -7.85 1.44 7.34
C THR A 77 -7.36 1.42 8.79
N THR A 78 -6.07 1.65 9.01
CA THR A 78 -5.51 1.77 10.35
C THR A 78 -4.23 2.59 10.34
N ASP A 79 -4.02 3.28 11.46
CA ASP A 79 -2.84 4.05 11.80
C ASP A 79 -2.01 3.40 12.93
N GLU A 80 -2.44 2.26 13.47
CA GLU A 80 -1.81 1.62 14.64
C GLU A 80 -0.81 0.52 14.27
N PHE A 81 -0.57 0.29 12.98
CA PHE A 81 0.30 -0.80 12.52
C PHE A 81 1.78 -0.52 12.74
N ILE A 82 2.19 0.74 12.89
CA ILE A 82 3.53 1.15 13.32
C ILE A 82 3.39 1.94 14.61
N THR A 83 4.08 1.53 15.68
CA THR A 83 4.12 2.30 16.94
C THR A 83 5.52 2.41 17.50
N ILE A 84 5.86 3.61 17.97
CA ILE A 84 7.14 3.96 18.60
C ILE A 84 6.82 4.48 19.99
N ASN A 85 7.46 3.94 21.03
CA ASN A 85 7.18 4.34 22.42
C ASN A 85 5.69 4.32 22.79
N HIS A 86 4.93 3.36 22.27
CA HIS A 86 3.48 3.22 22.45
C HIS A 86 2.61 4.30 21.79
N GLN A 87 3.16 5.07 20.85
CA GLN A 87 2.46 6.07 20.06
C GLN A 87 2.58 5.75 18.57
N ASN A 88 1.57 6.10 17.78
CA ASN A 88 1.57 6.00 16.32
C ASN A 88 1.81 7.34 15.62
N ILE A 89 1.64 8.45 16.34
CA ILE A 89 2.02 9.78 15.90
C ILE A 89 3.56 9.87 15.89
N LEU A 90 4.13 10.25 14.75
CA LEU A 90 5.57 10.31 14.51
C LEU A 90 6.20 11.67 14.86
N VAL A 91 5.36 12.69 14.99
CA VAL A 91 5.76 14.08 15.24
C VAL A 91 5.29 14.49 16.63
N ASP A 92 6.12 15.26 17.34
CA ASP A 92 5.78 15.73 18.68
C ASP A 92 4.73 16.87 18.67
N GLU A 93 4.32 17.31 19.86
CA GLU A 93 3.34 18.40 20.02
C GLU A 93 3.78 19.76 19.46
N ASN A 94 5.07 19.92 19.13
CA ASN A 94 5.65 21.13 18.56
C ASN A 94 5.92 21.01 17.05
N GLY A 95 5.44 19.94 16.41
CA GLY A 95 5.67 19.72 14.98
C GLY A 95 7.06 19.17 14.66
N ARG A 96 7.76 18.53 15.62
CA ARG A 96 9.13 18.03 15.39
C ARG A 96 9.17 16.52 15.21
N PHE A 97 9.75 16.10 14.09
CA PHE A 97 10.17 14.72 13.88
C PHE A 97 11.52 14.48 14.58
N SER A 98 11.54 13.59 15.58
CA SER A 98 12.71 13.41 16.47
C SER A 98 13.56 12.17 16.16
N ILE A 99 13.26 11.44 15.08
CA ILE A 99 13.99 10.23 14.71
C ILE A 99 15.14 10.62 13.78
N GLU A 100 16.37 10.41 14.23
CA GLU A 100 17.53 10.69 13.40
C GLU A 100 17.88 9.50 12.50
N PRO A 101 18.43 9.74 11.29
CA PRO A 101 18.72 8.70 10.29
C PRO A 101 19.53 7.50 10.79
N PHE A 102 20.41 7.69 11.77
CA PHE A 102 21.36 6.66 12.22
C PHE A 102 21.10 6.17 13.64
N ASP A 103 19.94 6.51 14.20
CA ASP A 103 19.54 6.08 15.52
C ASP A 103 19.39 4.55 15.61
N LYS A 104 19.62 4.04 16.81
CA LYS A 104 19.18 2.70 17.19
C LYS A 104 17.72 2.78 17.62
N LEU A 105 16.83 2.26 16.79
CA LEU A 105 15.40 2.34 16.99
C LEU A 105 14.84 1.02 17.47
N SER A 106 13.87 1.11 18.39
CA SER A 106 13.01 0.00 18.80
C SER A 106 11.57 0.47 18.68
N PHE A 107 10.77 -0.27 17.94
CA PHE A 107 9.38 0.07 17.62
C PHE A 107 8.58 -1.21 17.39
N LYS A 108 7.30 -1.10 17.08
CA LYS A 108 6.47 -2.26 16.74
C LYS A 108 5.89 -2.14 15.33
N ILE A 109 5.79 -3.29 14.66
CA ILE A 109 5.00 -3.48 13.45
C ILE A 109 3.92 -4.53 13.79
N TRP A 110 2.64 -4.21 13.65
CA TRP A 110 1.52 -5.07 14.04
C TRP A 110 1.67 -5.67 15.46
N ASN A 111 2.05 -4.84 16.43
CA ASN A 111 2.38 -5.22 17.81
C ASN A 111 3.63 -6.11 18.01
N GLU A 112 4.32 -6.53 16.95
CA GLU A 112 5.59 -7.25 17.04
C GLU A 112 6.76 -6.28 17.24
N ASN A 113 7.59 -6.51 18.25
CA ASN A 113 8.77 -5.67 18.47
C ASN A 113 9.81 -5.86 17.36
N VAL A 114 10.28 -4.75 16.80
CA VAL A 114 11.31 -4.67 15.78
C VAL A 114 12.41 -3.73 16.27
N LYS A 115 13.65 -4.07 15.92
CA LYS A 115 14.83 -3.23 16.15
C LYS A 115 15.48 -2.90 14.82
N MET A 116 15.93 -1.67 14.67
CA MET A 116 16.59 -1.20 13.46
C MET A 116 17.76 -0.31 13.81
N GLN A 117 18.82 -0.43 13.04
CA GLN A 117 19.90 0.54 12.97
C GLN A 117 20.27 0.67 11.49
N LEU A 118 20.21 1.89 10.98
CA LEU A 118 20.43 2.17 9.56
C LEU A 118 21.89 2.54 9.30
N SER A 119 22.33 2.21 8.09
CA SER A 119 23.62 2.59 7.53
C SER A 119 23.42 3.47 6.30
N PRO A 120 24.43 4.25 5.86
CA PRO A 120 24.33 5.02 4.61
C PRO A 120 23.94 4.17 3.39
N ASN A 121 24.38 2.90 3.35
CA ASN A 121 24.04 1.96 2.28
C ASN A 121 22.54 1.58 2.28
N ASP A 122 21.87 1.56 3.44
CA ASP A 122 20.41 1.33 3.49
C ASP A 122 19.66 2.47 2.79
N PHE A 123 20.09 3.72 3.01
CA PHE A 123 19.53 4.90 2.36
C PHE A 123 19.75 4.90 0.85
N GLU A 124 20.96 4.54 0.41
CA GLU A 124 21.28 4.42 -1.02
C GLU A 124 20.39 3.38 -1.72
N GLN A 125 20.25 2.18 -1.13
CA GLN A 125 19.43 1.12 -1.70
C GLN A 125 17.93 1.46 -1.70
N ALA A 126 17.45 2.12 -0.65
CA ALA A 126 16.08 2.63 -0.57
C ALA A 126 15.84 3.86 -1.46
N LYS A 127 16.91 4.45 -2.02
CA LYS A 127 16.90 5.72 -2.77
C LYS A 127 16.32 6.88 -1.96
N ILE A 128 16.62 6.90 -0.67
CA ILE A 128 16.18 7.91 0.30
C ILE A 128 17.35 8.83 0.60
N ASN A 129 17.10 10.13 0.58
CA ASN A 129 18.11 11.11 1.00
C ASN A 129 18.04 11.33 2.52
N PHE A 130 19.01 10.77 3.26
CA PHE A 130 19.06 10.92 4.72
C PHE A 130 19.28 12.37 5.20
N THR A 131 19.71 13.30 4.35
CA THR A 131 19.84 14.72 4.75
C THR A 131 18.50 15.44 4.84
N ARG A 132 17.42 14.83 4.34
CA ARG A 132 16.04 15.33 4.41
C ARG A 132 15.14 14.27 5.03
N TYR A 133 15.61 13.66 6.12
CA TYR A 133 14.90 12.54 6.71
C TYR A 133 13.67 13.03 7.45
N SER A 134 12.51 12.77 6.87
CA SER A 134 11.22 13.13 7.43
C SER A 134 10.41 11.88 7.83
N PRO A 135 9.22 12.05 8.44
CA PRO A 135 8.29 10.94 8.66
C PRO A 135 7.99 10.11 7.40
N SER A 136 7.86 10.75 6.23
CA SER A 136 7.63 10.03 4.97
C SER A 136 8.83 9.16 4.57
N GLU A 137 10.06 9.69 4.65
CA GLU A 137 11.27 8.90 4.44
C GLU A 137 11.38 7.76 5.46
N PHE A 138 10.96 7.98 6.70
CA PHE A 138 10.95 6.95 7.74
C PHE A 138 9.98 5.82 7.40
N VAL A 139 8.73 6.12 7.01
CA VAL A 139 7.76 5.08 6.59
C VAL A 139 8.25 4.35 5.33
N ARG A 140 8.82 5.07 4.35
CA ARG A 140 9.45 4.47 3.15
C ARG A 140 10.62 3.56 3.50
N MET A 141 11.46 3.95 4.45
CA MET A 141 12.59 3.16 4.92
C MET A 141 12.13 1.89 5.67
N ILE A 142 11.14 2.02 6.56
CA ILE A 142 10.52 0.86 7.22
C ILE A 142 9.95 -0.09 6.17
N SER A 143 9.26 0.44 5.15
CA SER A 143 8.73 -0.36 4.04
C SER A 143 9.82 -1.09 3.26
N PHE A 144 10.92 -0.43 2.96
CA PHE A 144 12.08 -1.05 2.33
C PHE A 144 12.69 -2.18 3.19
N LYS A 145 12.87 -1.97 4.49
CA LYS A 145 13.55 -2.93 5.39
C LYS A 145 12.67 -4.08 5.85
N PHE A 146 11.37 -3.85 6.00
CA PHE A 146 10.43 -4.77 6.65
C PHE A 146 9.18 -5.03 5.80
N LYS A 147 9.29 -4.93 4.48
CA LYS A 147 8.21 -5.13 3.50
C LYS A 147 7.27 -6.28 3.84
N ASP A 148 7.82 -7.47 4.10
CA ASP A 148 7.04 -8.69 4.36
C ASP A 148 6.32 -8.69 5.72
N LYS A 149 6.73 -7.81 6.64
CA LYS A 149 6.07 -7.63 7.94
C LYS A 149 4.99 -6.56 7.91
N LEU A 150 5.02 -5.62 6.96
CA LEU A 150 4.08 -4.50 6.95
C LEU A 150 2.77 -4.84 6.26
N PHE A 151 2.85 -5.61 5.18
CA PHE A 151 1.65 -6.10 4.52
C PHE A 151 1.03 -7.25 5.32
N LEU A 152 -0.29 -7.37 5.28
CA LEU A 152 -0.99 -8.44 5.99
C LEU A 152 -0.66 -9.80 5.37
N ASN A 153 -0.66 -10.86 6.16
CA ASN A 153 -0.62 -12.20 5.57
C ASN A 153 -2.00 -12.55 4.96
N ASP A 154 -2.04 -13.60 4.15
CA ASP A 154 -3.26 -13.98 3.41
C ASP A 154 -4.43 -14.30 4.35
N GLN A 155 -4.17 -14.91 5.51
CA GLN A 155 -5.21 -15.25 6.48
C GLN A 155 -5.81 -13.99 7.10
N ASP A 156 -4.98 -13.00 7.45
CA ASP A 156 -5.46 -11.74 7.99
C ASP A 156 -6.24 -10.94 6.96
N ILE A 157 -5.83 -10.96 5.68
CA ILE A 157 -6.62 -10.39 4.59
C ILE A 157 -8.02 -11.05 4.54
N MET A 158 -8.09 -12.38 4.50
CA MET A 158 -9.37 -13.09 4.45
C MET A 158 -10.23 -12.82 5.69
N ASN A 159 -9.62 -12.74 6.88
CA ASN A 159 -10.32 -12.37 8.11
C ASN A 159 -10.94 -10.96 8.02
N LYS A 160 -10.20 -9.96 7.49
CA LYS A 160 -10.72 -8.59 7.29
C LYS A 160 -11.85 -8.54 6.26
N LEU A 161 -11.83 -9.43 5.27
CA LEU A 161 -12.87 -9.55 4.25
C LEU A 161 -14.08 -10.38 4.70
N ASN A 162 -14.01 -11.04 5.87
CA ASN A 162 -14.96 -12.07 6.29
C ASN A 162 -15.16 -13.18 5.25
N GLU A 163 -14.09 -13.54 4.53
CA GLU A 163 -14.11 -14.57 3.49
C GLU A 163 -13.38 -15.82 3.96
N GLY A 164 -13.76 -16.96 3.36
CA GLY A 164 -13.06 -18.22 3.56
C GLY A 164 -11.70 -18.23 2.86
N ARG A 165 -10.94 -19.31 3.05
CA ARG A 165 -9.65 -19.49 2.37
C ARG A 165 -9.84 -19.49 0.85
N LEU A 166 -9.04 -18.67 0.18
CA LEU A 166 -8.84 -18.64 -1.27
C LEU A 166 -7.35 -18.78 -1.57
N ASP A 167 -7.02 -19.35 -2.72
CA ASP A 167 -5.62 -19.51 -3.12
C ASP A 167 -5.14 -18.27 -3.87
N ILE A 168 -3.85 -17.94 -3.74
CA ILE A 168 -3.24 -16.85 -4.50
C ILE A 168 -3.21 -17.25 -5.98
N PHE A 169 -3.85 -16.42 -6.80
CA PHE A 169 -3.79 -16.49 -8.27
C PHE A 169 -2.66 -15.63 -8.82
N TYR A 170 -2.48 -14.43 -8.28
CA TYR A 170 -1.47 -13.47 -8.74
C TYR A 170 -1.08 -12.51 -7.60
N ARG A 171 0.18 -12.11 -7.51
CA ARG A 171 0.65 -11.10 -6.54
C ARG A 171 1.82 -10.32 -7.10
N THR A 172 1.80 -9.00 -6.92
CA THR A 172 2.91 -8.12 -7.30
C THR A 172 2.92 -6.83 -6.47
N ASN A 173 4.10 -6.28 -6.26
CA ASN A 173 4.28 -4.90 -5.77
C ASN A 173 4.57 -3.92 -6.93
N HIS A 174 4.81 -4.45 -8.11
CA HIS A 174 5.18 -3.72 -9.32
C HIS A 174 4.06 -3.86 -10.34
N TRP A 175 3.17 -2.88 -10.35
CA TRP A 175 2.06 -2.84 -11.30
C TRP A 175 1.91 -1.42 -11.86
N TYR A 176 1.06 -1.28 -12.88
CA TYR A 176 0.76 0.01 -13.49
C TYR A 176 -0.58 0.52 -12.98
N HIS A 177 -0.53 1.67 -12.29
CA HIS A 177 -1.70 2.36 -11.79
C HIS A 177 -1.96 3.65 -12.58
N SER A 178 -3.22 4.01 -12.74
CA SER A 178 -3.64 5.33 -13.20
C SER A 178 -4.79 5.80 -12.33
N ASN A 179 -4.76 7.07 -11.93
CA ASN A 179 -5.90 7.74 -11.30
C ASN A 179 -7.04 7.99 -12.31
N GLU A 180 -6.78 7.77 -13.61
CA GLU A 180 -7.78 7.81 -14.67
C GLU A 180 -8.70 6.57 -14.66
N ASN A 181 -9.68 6.56 -15.56
CA ASN A 181 -10.66 5.49 -15.74
C ASN A 181 -9.98 4.10 -15.85
N PRO A 182 -10.26 3.15 -14.92
CA PRO A 182 -9.65 1.83 -14.89
C PRO A 182 -9.84 0.99 -16.17
N SER A 183 -10.87 1.27 -16.98
CA SER A 183 -11.06 0.59 -18.27
C SER A 183 -10.01 0.93 -19.32
N LEU A 184 -9.30 2.04 -19.17
CA LEU A 184 -8.18 2.42 -20.04
C LEU A 184 -6.85 1.84 -19.53
N ASN A 185 -6.80 1.40 -18.27
CA ASN A 185 -5.59 0.86 -17.66
C ASN A 185 -5.27 -0.53 -18.27
N PRO A 186 -4.15 -0.68 -18.99
CA PRO A 186 -3.83 -1.94 -19.67
C PRO A 186 -3.51 -3.08 -18.70
N PHE A 187 -2.99 -2.79 -17.51
CA PHE A 187 -2.72 -3.80 -16.49
C PHE A 187 -4.02 -4.43 -15.98
N PHE A 188 -5.03 -3.62 -15.66
CA PHE A 188 -6.32 -4.17 -15.19
C PHE A 188 -7.09 -4.92 -16.27
N ARG A 189 -6.97 -4.51 -17.55
CA ARG A 189 -7.54 -5.28 -18.67
C ARG A 189 -6.88 -6.64 -18.82
N ASP A 190 -5.55 -6.70 -18.77
CA ASP A 190 -4.81 -7.96 -18.84
C ASP A 190 -5.13 -8.86 -17.63
N LEU A 191 -5.30 -8.28 -16.44
CA LEU A 191 -5.70 -9.01 -15.23
C LEU A 191 -7.12 -9.58 -15.32
N ASP A 192 -8.05 -8.86 -15.92
CA ASP A 192 -9.41 -9.33 -16.19
C ASP A 192 -9.40 -10.51 -17.20
N ILE A 193 -8.59 -10.41 -18.25
CA ILE A 193 -8.34 -11.51 -19.21
C ILE A 193 -7.73 -12.71 -18.47
N ALA A 194 -6.73 -12.50 -17.59
CA ALA A 194 -6.11 -13.56 -16.81
C ALA A 194 -7.12 -14.32 -15.95
N LEU A 195 -8.03 -13.60 -15.28
CA LEU A 195 -9.11 -14.19 -14.49
C LEU A 195 -10.05 -15.06 -15.33
N GLN A 196 -10.44 -14.57 -16.53
CA GLN A 196 -11.32 -15.26 -17.47
C GLN A 196 -10.70 -16.53 -18.05
N HIS A 197 -9.38 -16.51 -18.32
CA HIS A 197 -8.65 -17.66 -18.87
C HIS A 197 -8.03 -18.56 -17.80
N ASN A 198 -8.11 -18.17 -16.53
CA ASN A 198 -7.42 -18.83 -15.42
C ASN A 198 -5.91 -18.98 -15.65
N ASP A 199 -5.29 -17.97 -16.24
CA ASP A 199 -3.88 -17.99 -16.60
C ASP A 199 -3.24 -16.62 -16.29
N PRO A 200 -2.42 -16.49 -15.22
CA PRO A 200 -1.76 -15.24 -14.89
C PRO A 200 -0.64 -14.87 -15.87
N LEU A 201 -0.18 -15.80 -16.72
CA LEU A 201 0.92 -15.56 -17.67
C LEU A 201 0.51 -14.66 -18.84
N VAL A 202 -0.80 -14.45 -19.06
CA VAL A 202 -1.29 -13.51 -20.08
C VAL A 202 -1.08 -12.04 -19.66
N ILE A 203 -0.78 -11.78 -18.39
CA ILE A 203 -0.47 -10.44 -17.90
C ILE A 203 0.87 -10.00 -18.48
N ARG A 204 0.83 -9.04 -19.40
CA ARG A 204 2.05 -8.56 -20.06
C ARG A 204 2.92 -7.78 -19.08
N PRO A 205 4.25 -7.76 -19.29
CA PRO A 205 5.12 -6.88 -18.53
C PRO A 205 4.82 -5.42 -18.89
N PHE A 206 4.48 -4.62 -17.88
CA PHE A 206 4.33 -3.17 -17.99
C PHE A 206 5.48 -2.48 -17.26
N LYS A 207 5.78 -1.23 -17.63
CA LYS A 207 6.63 -0.38 -16.78
C LYS A 207 5.82 -0.03 -15.53
N PRO A 208 6.17 -0.58 -14.35
CA PRO A 208 5.41 -0.30 -13.14
C PRO A 208 5.63 1.15 -12.73
N ASN A 209 4.62 1.79 -12.16
CA ASN A 209 4.73 3.12 -11.58
C ASN A 209 4.39 3.14 -10.09
N THR A 210 4.11 2.00 -9.46
CA THR A 210 3.67 1.93 -8.05
C THR A 210 4.76 2.16 -7.01
N HIS A 211 6.01 2.34 -7.43
CA HIS A 211 7.08 2.81 -6.56
C HIS A 211 6.84 4.29 -6.20
N TRP A 212 6.98 4.65 -4.93
CA TRP A 212 6.68 5.99 -4.39
C TRP A 212 7.36 7.14 -5.13
N GLN A 213 8.58 6.94 -5.65
CA GLN A 213 9.31 7.95 -6.44
C GLN A 213 8.59 8.43 -7.72
N ASN A 214 7.58 7.71 -8.21
CA ASN A 214 6.80 8.13 -9.37
C ASN A 214 5.60 9.01 -9.01
N TRP A 215 5.38 9.28 -7.72
CA TRP A 215 4.23 10.03 -7.21
C TRP A 215 4.73 11.25 -6.42
N GLY A 216 3.94 12.32 -6.43
CA GLY A 216 4.28 13.54 -5.72
C GLY A 216 4.49 13.27 -4.23
N THR A 217 5.47 13.95 -3.64
CA THR A 217 5.57 14.11 -2.19
C THR A 217 5.09 15.52 -1.91
N HIS A 218 4.08 15.69 -1.08
CA HIS A 218 3.42 16.98 -0.87
C HIS A 218 3.81 17.65 0.45
N ILE A 219 4.95 17.25 1.02
CA ILE A 219 5.44 17.79 2.30
C ILE A 219 6.47 18.90 2.07
N GLU A 220 6.20 20.06 2.67
CA GLU A 220 7.10 21.18 2.90
C GLU A 220 7.58 21.23 4.37
N GLU A 221 8.69 21.93 4.66
CA GLU A 221 9.24 22.05 6.03
C GLU A 221 8.25 22.60 7.08
N GLY A 222 7.13 23.20 6.66
CA GLY A 222 6.08 23.74 7.52
C GLY A 222 4.85 22.84 7.72
N ASP A 223 4.83 21.64 7.13
CA ASP A 223 3.70 20.70 7.26
C ASP A 223 3.79 19.80 8.51
N TYR A 224 4.80 20.03 9.35
CA TYR A 224 5.01 19.35 10.63
C TYR A 224 4.66 20.27 11.80
#